data_AF-A0A3M8B6T8-F1
#
_entry.id   AF-A0A3M8B6T8-F1
#
_cell.length_a   1.000
_cell.length_b   1.000
_cell.length_c   1.000
_cell.angle_alpha   90.00
_cell.angle_beta   90.00
_cell.angle_gamma   90.00
#
_symmetry.space_group_name_H-M   'P 1'
#
loop_
_entity.id
_entity.type
_entity.pdbx_description
1 polymer ?
#
loop_
_entity_poly.entity_id
_entity_poly.type
_entity_poly.pdbx_seq_one_letter_code
_entity_poly.pdbx_strand_id
1 'polypeptide(L)'
;MNKLQKYLAKANEQAPRKEVTVVIDGDEWKVRQLNLTELRECERMADKGERTDWFLYNDARIVKATEHDFPWNQEELKKAYKVGTKYELVEKIFRDNPEGYSKLLQAVREVNAGQSEEAAIEEAKN
;
A
#
# COMPACT_ATOMS: atom_id res chain seq x y z
N MET A 1 7.29 -35.70 7.45
CA MET A 1 7.26 -34.33 6.90
C MET A 1 8.70 -33.93 6.59
N ASN A 2 9.04 -33.72 5.31
CA ASN A 2 10.42 -33.37 4.90
C ASN A 2 10.78 -31.98 5.44
N LYS A 3 12.05 -31.73 5.79
CA LYS A 3 12.58 -30.40 6.16
C LYS A 3 12.06 -29.31 5.20
N LEU A 4 12.06 -29.57 3.89
CA LEU A 4 11.56 -28.63 2.90
C LEU A 4 10.09 -28.25 3.10
N GLN A 5 9.22 -29.22 3.42
CA GLN A 5 7.80 -28.98 3.70
C GLN A 5 7.59 -28.20 5.00
N LYS A 6 8.45 -28.41 6.01
CA LYS A 6 8.42 -27.65 7.27
C LYS A 6 8.84 -26.19 7.06
N TYR A 7 9.85 -25.94 6.22
CA TYR A 7 10.27 -24.58 5.87
C TYR A 7 9.20 -23.88 5.02
N LEU A 8 8.63 -24.55 4.02
CA LEU A 8 7.54 -23.99 3.21
C LEU A 8 6.26 -23.76 4.02
N ALA A 9 5.94 -24.61 5.00
CA ALA A 9 4.81 -24.40 5.89
C ALA A 9 5.02 -23.17 6.79
N LYS A 10 6.25 -22.97 7.30
CA LYS A 10 6.62 -21.80 8.11
C LYS A 10 6.71 -20.51 7.27
N ALA A 11 7.06 -20.64 6.00
CA ALA A 11 7.03 -19.55 5.02
C ALA A 11 5.60 -19.13 4.65
N ASN A 12 4.70 -20.10 4.58
CA ASN A 12 3.28 -19.87 4.34
C ASN A 12 2.51 -19.39 5.59
N GLU A 13 3.11 -19.46 6.78
CA GLU A 13 2.64 -18.69 7.95
C GLU A 13 3.03 -17.23 7.75
N GLN A 14 2.32 -16.57 6.83
CA GLN A 14 2.50 -15.16 6.55
C GLN A 14 2.25 -14.41 7.85
N ALA A 15 3.32 -13.90 8.47
CA ALA A 15 3.22 -13.17 9.72
C ALA A 15 2.15 -12.08 9.56
N PRO A 16 1.22 -11.93 10.52
CA PRO A 16 0.16 -10.94 10.42
C PRO A 16 0.82 -9.57 10.24
N ARG A 17 0.53 -8.95 9.10
CA ARG A 17 1.05 -7.62 8.76
C ARG A 17 0.48 -6.60 9.74
N LYS A 18 1.29 -5.60 10.10
CA LYS A 18 0.79 -4.51 10.94
C LYS A 18 -0.36 -3.80 10.22
N GLU A 19 -1.35 -3.37 10.98
CA GLU A 19 -2.47 -2.57 10.50
C GLU A 19 -2.70 -1.42 11.47
N VAL A 20 -3.00 -0.24 10.92
CA VAL A 20 -3.41 0.93 11.69
C VAL A 20 -4.71 1.47 11.11
N THR A 21 -5.55 2.03 11.97
CA THR A 21 -6.80 2.68 11.56
C THR A 21 -6.65 4.18 11.73
N VAL A 22 -7.08 4.95 10.72
CA VAL A 22 -7.15 6.41 10.79
C VAL A 22 -8.54 6.89 10.43
N VAL A 23 -9.00 7.96 11.08
CA VAL A 23 -10.30 8.56 10.80
C VAL A 23 -10.13 9.80 9.92
N ILE A 24 -10.84 9.83 8.81
CA ILE A 24 -10.86 10.94 7.84
C ILE A 24 -12.31 11.27 7.55
N ASP A 25 -12.73 12.51 7.80
CA ASP A 25 -14.10 13.00 7.59
C ASP A 25 -15.21 12.15 8.26
N GLY A 26 -14.86 11.44 9.34
CA GLY A 26 -15.77 10.55 10.06
C GLY A 26 -15.75 9.10 9.56
N ASP A 27 -15.06 8.81 8.46
CA ASP A 27 -14.85 7.46 7.94
C ASP A 27 -13.56 6.85 8.48
N GLU A 28 -13.63 5.58 8.85
CA GLU A 28 -12.47 4.78 9.25
C GLU A 28 -11.76 4.20 8.03
N TRP A 29 -10.45 4.39 7.96
CA TRP A 29 -9.58 3.83 6.93
C TRP A 29 -8.60 2.85 7.56
N LYS A 30 -8.58 1.61 7.08
CA LYS A 30 -7.59 0.61 7.50
C LYS A 30 -6.39 0.61 6.57
N VAL A 31 -5.22 0.80 7.16
CA VAL A 31 -3.94 0.89 6.47
C VAL A 31 -3.06 -0.27 6.90
N ARG A 32 -2.82 -1.19 5.97
CA ARG A 32 -2.00 -2.37 6.19
C ARG A 32 -0.57 -2.12 5.75
N GLN A 33 0.38 -2.69 6.48
CA GLN A 33 1.78 -2.74 6.10
C GLN A 33 1.93 -3.40 4.72
N LEU A 34 2.73 -2.77 3.87
CA LEU A 34 3.12 -3.29 2.58
C LEU A 34 4.29 -4.26 2.77
N ASN A 35 4.37 -5.31 1.97
CA ASN A 35 5.59 -6.10 1.90
C ASN A 35 6.59 -5.48 0.93
N LEU A 36 7.81 -6.01 0.90
CA LEU A 36 8.88 -5.49 0.03
C LEU A 36 8.49 -5.54 -1.47
N THR A 37 7.78 -6.58 -1.90
CA THR A 37 7.35 -6.73 -3.30
C THR A 37 6.35 -5.64 -3.69
N GLU A 38 5.37 -5.36 -2.84
CA GLU A 38 4.38 -4.30 -3.05
C GLU A 38 5.04 -2.92 -3.08
N LEU A 39 6.01 -2.66 -2.20
CA LEU A 39 6.78 -1.41 -2.23
C LEU A 39 7.57 -1.26 -3.55
N ARG A 40 8.26 -2.31 -3.99
CA ARG A 40 8.99 -2.31 -5.27
C ARG A 40 8.04 -2.14 -6.47
N GLU A 41 6.83 -2.69 -6.41
CA GLU A 41 5.81 -2.45 -7.43
C GLU A 41 5.41 -0.98 -7.50
N CYS A 42 5.23 -0.31 -6.35
CA CYS A 42 4.97 1.13 -6.29
C CYS A 42 6.14 1.93 -6.89
N GLU A 43 7.38 1.58 -6.55
CA GLU A 43 8.59 2.24 -7.10
C GLU A 43 8.66 2.09 -8.62
N ARG A 44 8.52 0.86 -9.12
CA ARG A 44 8.56 0.55 -10.55
C ARG A 44 7.46 1.29 -11.33
N MET A 45 6.30 1.52 -10.71
CA MET A 45 5.21 2.26 -11.34
C MET A 45 5.51 3.76 -11.47
N ALA A 46 6.19 4.31 -10.47
CA ALA A 46 6.58 5.72 -10.41
C ALA A 46 7.83 6.03 -11.24
N ASP A 47 8.65 5.03 -11.54
CA ASP A 47 9.86 5.19 -12.33
C ASP A 47 9.56 5.54 -13.80
N LYS A 48 10.03 6.72 -14.24
CA LYS A 48 9.99 7.17 -15.64
C LYS A 48 11.37 7.12 -16.31
N GLY A 49 12.33 6.39 -15.73
CA GLY A 49 13.71 6.29 -16.20
C GLY A 49 14.57 7.41 -15.63
N GLU A 50 14.49 8.61 -16.21
CA GLU A 50 15.35 9.73 -15.78
C GLU A 50 14.83 10.45 -14.52
N ARG A 51 13.55 10.25 -14.18
CA ARG A 51 12.89 10.86 -13.02
C ARG A 51 11.87 9.93 -12.40
N THR A 52 11.75 9.97 -11.08
CA THR A 52 10.69 9.30 -10.35
C THR A 52 9.52 10.24 -10.13
N ASP A 53 8.31 9.77 -10.46
CA ASP A 53 7.06 10.46 -10.12
C ASP A 53 6.68 10.17 -8.67
N TRP A 54 7.14 11.03 -7.76
CA TRP A 54 6.90 10.88 -6.33
C TRP A 54 5.43 10.99 -5.92
N PHE A 55 4.59 11.65 -6.72
CA PHE A 55 3.14 11.70 -6.46
C PHE A 55 2.52 10.34 -6.76
N LEU A 56 2.79 9.80 -7.95
CA LEU A 56 2.33 8.46 -8.32
C LEU A 56 2.85 7.38 -7.37
N TYR A 57 4.08 7.51 -6.88
CA TYR A 57 4.64 6.61 -5.86
C TYR A 57 3.81 6.61 -4.58
N ASN A 58 3.49 7.80 -4.05
CA ASN A 58 2.70 7.93 -2.82
C ASN A 58 1.26 7.44 -3.02
N ASP A 59 0.64 7.77 -4.15
CA ASP A 59 -0.72 7.34 -4.47
C ASP A 59 -0.80 5.82 -4.63
N ALA A 60 0.21 5.21 -5.28
CA ALA A 60 0.32 3.76 -5.38
C ALA A 60 0.43 3.10 -4.01
N ARG A 61 1.22 3.67 -3.08
CA ARG A 61 1.35 3.15 -1.73
C ARG A 61 0.04 3.26 -0.94
N ILE A 62 -0.67 4.38 -1.04
CA ILE A 62 -1.98 4.57 -0.41
C ILE A 62 -2.95 3.48 -0.90
N VAL A 63 -3.08 3.33 -2.22
CA VAL A 63 -3.95 2.32 -2.82
C VAL A 63 -3.60 0.93 -2.33
N LYS A 64 -2.33 0.52 -2.45
CA LYS A 64 -1.89 -0.83 -2.03
C LYS A 64 -2.11 -1.09 -0.55
N ALA A 65 -1.88 -0.08 0.29
CA ALA A 65 -2.01 -0.23 1.74
C ALA A 65 -3.47 -0.33 2.19
N THR A 66 -4.42 0.14 1.38
CA THR A 66 -5.85 0.24 1.74
C THR A 66 -6.77 -0.57 0.83
N GLU A 67 -6.28 -1.24 -0.22
CA GLU A 67 -7.13 -1.99 -1.18
C GLU A 67 -7.81 -3.24 -0.62
N HIS A 68 -7.46 -3.63 0.61
CA HIS A 68 -8.16 -4.67 1.36
C HIS A 68 -9.42 -4.13 2.07
N ASP A 69 -9.55 -2.81 2.20
CA ASP A 69 -10.60 -2.09 2.93
C ASP A 69 -11.43 -1.19 2.00
N PHE A 70 -10.80 -0.56 1.00
CA PHE A 70 -11.44 0.33 0.04
C PHE A 70 -11.34 -0.20 -1.40
N PRO A 71 -12.44 -0.18 -2.19
CA PRO A 71 -12.50 -0.83 -3.50
C PRO A 71 -11.91 0.05 -4.64
N TRP A 72 -10.62 0.39 -4.53
CA TRP A 72 -9.93 1.28 -5.49
C TRP A 72 -10.05 0.86 -6.96
N ASN A 73 -10.20 -0.43 -7.26
CA ASN A 73 -10.28 -0.91 -8.65
C ASN A 73 -11.72 -1.12 -9.15
N GLN A 74 -12.74 -0.66 -8.43
CA GLN A 74 -14.12 -0.77 -8.87
C GLN A 74 -14.37 0.07 -10.13
N GLU A 75 -14.95 -0.53 -11.17
CA GLU A 75 -15.20 0.13 -12.46
C GLU A 75 -16.19 1.29 -12.34
N GLU A 76 -17.24 1.13 -11.52
CA GLU A 76 -18.22 2.19 -11.28
C GLU A 76 -17.57 3.42 -10.63
N LEU A 77 -16.66 3.19 -9.69
CA LEU A 77 -15.93 4.24 -9.00
C LEU A 77 -15.01 5.01 -9.97
N LYS A 78 -14.24 4.29 -10.79
CA LYS A 78 -13.39 4.90 -11.83
C LYS A 78 -14.19 5.72 -12.84
N LYS A 79 -15.36 5.23 -13.26
CA LYS A 79 -16.27 5.95 -14.16
C LYS A 79 -16.85 7.21 -13.51
N ALA A 80 -17.29 7.13 -12.25
CA ALA A 80 -17.83 8.27 -11.51
C ALA A 80 -16.82 9.42 -11.40
N TYR A 81 -15.55 9.09 -11.14
CA TYR A 81 -14.48 10.07 -11.02
C TYR A 81 -13.76 10.39 -12.34
N LYS A 82 -14.15 9.76 -13.45
CA LYS A 82 -13.59 9.94 -14.80
C LYS A 82 -12.07 9.73 -14.85
N VAL A 83 -11.61 8.62 -14.28
CA VAL A 83 -10.19 8.26 -14.24
C VAL A 83 -9.93 6.95 -14.97
N GLY A 84 -8.72 6.79 -15.50
CA GLY A 84 -8.29 5.58 -16.21
C GLY A 84 -7.71 4.50 -15.29
N THR A 85 -7.14 4.92 -14.16
CA THR A 85 -6.46 4.01 -13.22
C THR A 85 -6.95 4.20 -11.79
N LYS A 86 -6.75 3.17 -10.97
CA LYS A 86 -7.06 3.23 -9.54
C LYS A 86 -6.18 4.21 -8.76
N TYR A 87 -5.02 4.58 -9.30
CA TYR A 87 -4.08 5.51 -8.66
C TYR A 87 -4.50 6.96 -8.84
N GLU A 88 -5.05 7.30 -10.02
CA GLU A 88 -5.66 8.60 -10.28
C GLU A 88 -6.86 8.90 -9.37
N LEU A 89 -7.53 7.87 -8.81
CA LEU A 89 -8.62 8.08 -7.85
C LEU A 89 -8.17 8.78 -6.58
N VAL A 90 -6.93 8.58 -6.14
CA VAL A 90 -6.45 9.14 -4.87
C VAL A 90 -6.52 10.66 -4.90
N GLU A 91 -5.94 11.28 -5.93
CA GLU A 91 -6.00 12.73 -6.15
C GLU A 91 -7.45 13.23 -6.25
N LYS A 92 -8.34 12.46 -6.88
CA LYS A 92 -9.74 12.88 -7.07
C LYS A 92 -10.56 12.82 -5.79
N ILE A 93 -10.40 11.77 -4.99
CA ILE A 93 -11.13 11.56 -3.74
C ILE A 93 -10.70 12.61 -2.71
N PHE A 94 -9.40 12.90 -2.62
CA PHE A 94 -8.88 13.86 -1.64
C PHE A 94 -8.69 15.29 -2.17
N ARG A 95 -9.20 15.59 -3.37
CA ARG A 95 -9.05 16.91 -4.01
C ARG A 95 -9.45 18.06 -3.11
N ASP A 96 -10.61 17.91 -2.46
CA ASP A 96 -11.19 18.93 -1.57
C ASP A 96 -10.85 18.64 -0.09
N ASN A 97 -10.01 17.62 0.18
CA ASN A 97 -9.53 17.26 1.51
C ASN A 97 -8.01 16.89 1.52
N PRO A 98 -7.12 17.88 1.34
CA PRO A 98 -5.67 17.64 1.36
C PRO A 98 -5.15 17.21 2.74
N GLU A 99 -5.85 17.55 3.82
CA GLU A 99 -5.52 17.07 5.17
C GLU A 99 -5.78 15.57 5.31
N GLY A 100 -6.90 15.07 4.77
CA GLY A 100 -7.23 13.65 4.69
C GLY A 100 -6.17 12.86 3.93
N TYR A 101 -5.76 13.37 2.76
CA TYR A 101 -4.65 12.77 1.99
C TYR A 101 -3.38 12.66 2.84
N SER A 102 -3.00 13.77 3.50
CA SER A 102 -1.78 13.84 4.29
C SER A 102 -1.81 12.87 5.48
N LYS A 103 -2.95 12.76 6.18
CA LYS A 103 -3.15 11.80 7.27
C LYS A 103 -3.05 10.36 6.79
N LEU A 104 -3.67 10.03 5.65
CA LEU A 104 -3.62 8.68 5.10
C LEU A 104 -2.19 8.32 4.66
N LEU A 105 -1.50 9.22 3.96
CA LEU A 105 -0.11 9.03 3.57
C LEU A 105 0.81 8.88 4.77
N GLN A 106 0.59 9.65 5.84
CA GLN A 106 1.36 9.55 7.07
C GLN A 106 1.16 8.19 7.75
N ALA A 107 -0.08 7.70 7.84
CA ALA A 107 -0.36 6.37 8.35
C ALA A 107 0.35 5.27 7.54
N VAL A 108 0.35 5.40 6.21
CA VAL A 108 1.11 4.51 5.31
C VAL A 108 2.61 4.58 5.59
N ARG A 109 3.17 5.74 5.91
CA ARG A 109 4.59 5.86 6.28
C ARG A 109 4.88 5.20 7.63
N GLU A 110 4.04 5.43 8.62
CA GLU A 110 4.22 4.92 9.99
C GLU A 110 4.09 3.39 10.06
N VAL A 111 3.09 2.80 9.40
CA VAL A 111 2.90 1.35 9.42
C VAL A 111 4.05 0.61 8.72
N ASN A 112 4.71 1.27 7.77
CA ASN A 112 5.88 0.76 7.06
C ASN A 112 7.22 1.23 7.68
N ALA A 113 7.18 2.01 8.76
CA ALA A 113 8.39 2.46 9.44
C ALA A 113 9.12 1.25 10.06
N GLY A 114 10.44 1.17 9.82
CA GLY A 114 11.26 0.06 10.31
C GLY A 114 11.30 -1.18 9.41
N GLN A 115 10.78 -1.12 8.18
CA GLN A 115 11.23 -2.06 7.14
C GLN A 115 12.67 -1.70 6.74
N SER A 116 13.63 -2.23 7.49
CA SER A 116 15.05 -2.21 7.13
C SER A 116 15.40 -3.41 6.24
N GLU A 117 16.59 -3.38 5.67
CA GLU A 117 17.16 -4.50 4.92
C GLU A 117 17.15 -5.82 5.73
N GLU A 118 17.27 -5.76 7.07
CA GLU A 118 17.11 -6.95 7.93
C GLU A 118 15.69 -7.51 7.94
N ALA A 119 14.65 -6.67 7.93
CA ALA A 119 13.26 -7.12 7.87
C ALA A 119 12.95 -7.78 6.52
N ALA A 120 13.51 -7.25 5.43
CA ALA A 120 13.46 -7.87 4.11
C ALA A 120 14.21 -9.22 4.06
N ILE A 121 15.35 -9.32 4.75
CA ILE A 121 16.12 -10.57 4.87
C ILE A 121 15.36 -11.61 5.71
N GLU A 122 14.67 -11.24 6.78
CA GLU A 122 13.82 -12.17 7.54
C GLU A 122 12.59 -12.61 6.73
N GLU A 123 11.96 -11.71 5.98
CA GLU A 123 10.84 -12.03 5.09
C GLU A 123 11.27 -12.97 3.94
N ALA A 124 12.50 -12.82 3.43
CA ALA A 124 13.07 -13.70 2.39
C ALA A 124 13.64 -15.03 2.92
N LYS A 125 13.84 -15.16 4.24
CA LYS A 125 14.27 -16.41 4.91
C LYS A 125 13.10 -17.26 5.38
N ASN A 126 11.93 -16.65 5.53
CA ASN A 126 10.64 -17.34 5.63
C ASN A 126 10.01 -17.40 4.24
#